data_AF-A0A5D0N5R9-F1
#
_entry.id   AF-A0A5D0N5R9-F1
#
_cell.length_a   1.000
_cell.length_b   1.000
_cell.length_c   1.000
_cell.angle_alpha   90.00
_cell.angle_beta   90.00
_cell.angle_gamma   90.00
#
_symmetry.space_group_name_H-M   'P 1'
#
loop_
_entity.id
_entity.type
_entity.pdbx_description
1 polymer ?
#
loop_
_entity_poly.entity_id
_entity_poly.type
_entity_poly.pdbx_seq_one_letter_code
_entity_poly.pdbx_strand_id
1 'polypeptide(L)'
;MAATLRGDRPTDQDRYVVVDGAAAVLDGETSWLHTYHGPEPRDGGWYARALGTALTARLPGHGTALNVILDAPIADRRDAYGLKPADSPYSTSTAAPPSTGTCLSEPGATSASSPPSVAK
;
A
#
# COMPACT_ATOMS: atom_id res chain seq x y z
N MET A 1 -2.54 13.78 6.95
CA MET A 1 -2.69 13.96 5.49
C MET A 1 -1.42 13.44 4.83
N ALA A 2 -1.56 12.66 3.75
CA ALA A 2 -0.45 12.31 2.87
C ALA A 2 -0.59 13.11 1.56
N ALA A 3 0.52 13.48 0.93
CA ALA A 3 0.53 14.24 -0.32
C ALA A 3 1.72 13.80 -1.18
N THR A 4 1.52 13.76 -2.49
CA THR A 4 2.59 13.62 -3.49
C THR A 4 2.84 14.96 -4.16
N LEU A 5 4.09 15.20 -4.57
CA LEU A 5 4.48 16.43 -5.26
C LEU A 5 5.12 16.06 -6.60
N ARG A 6 4.63 16.64 -7.69
CA ARG A 6 5.19 16.41 -9.04
C ARG A 6 6.62 16.94 -9.24
N GLY A 7 7.09 17.82 -8.37
CA GLY A 7 8.35 18.56 -8.56
C GLY A 7 8.41 19.32 -9.89
N ASP A 8 9.55 19.25 -10.57
CA ASP A 8 9.79 19.91 -11.87
C ASP A 8 9.34 19.06 -13.08
N ARG A 9 8.63 17.95 -12.85
CA ARG A 9 8.17 17.06 -13.93
C ARG A 9 6.82 17.52 -14.50
N PRO A 10 6.54 17.22 -15.79
CA PRO A 10 5.29 17.62 -16.43
C PRO A 10 4.05 16.93 -15.83
N THR A 11 4.21 15.74 -15.24
CA THR A 11 3.12 14.98 -14.60
C THR A 11 3.59 14.35 -13.29
N ASP A 12 2.67 14.20 -12.33
CA ASP A 12 2.89 13.48 -11.08
C ASP A 12 2.78 11.96 -11.32
N GLN A 13 3.88 11.23 -11.16
CA GLN A 13 3.92 9.78 -11.32
C GLN A 13 3.71 9.04 -9.99
N ASP A 14 3.74 9.76 -8.87
CA ASP A 14 3.65 9.16 -7.55
C ASP A 14 2.20 8.95 -7.15
N ARG A 15 1.94 7.86 -6.44
CA ARG A 15 0.67 7.58 -5.79
C ARG A 15 0.90 7.07 -4.39
N TYR A 16 -0.07 7.34 -3.53
CA TYR A 16 -0.14 6.74 -2.22
C TYR A 16 -1.52 6.14 -2.02
N VAL A 17 -1.58 5.07 -1.24
CA VAL A 17 -2.81 4.45 -0.75
C VAL A 17 -2.71 4.40 0.75
N VAL A 18 -3.74 4.87 1.45
CA VAL A 18 -3.86 4.74 2.90
C VAL A 18 -5.20 4.09 3.18
N VAL A 19 -5.18 2.99 3.92
CA VAL A 19 -6.35 2.32 4.47
C VAL A 19 -6.17 2.22 5.99
N ASP A 20 -7.16 1.67 6.70
CA ASP A 20 -7.05 1.54 8.14
C ASP A 20 -5.84 0.65 8.51
N GLY A 21 -4.91 1.22 9.27
CA GLY A 21 -3.64 0.60 9.66
C GLY A 21 -2.56 0.50 8.58
N ALA A 22 -2.88 0.41 7.29
CA ALA A 22 -1.86 0.17 6.25
C ALA A 22 -1.68 1.37 5.30
N ALA A 23 -0.47 1.52 4.78
CA ALA A 23 -0.17 2.48 3.73
C ALA A 23 0.75 1.88 2.67
N ALA A 24 0.60 2.34 1.42
CA ALA A 24 1.51 2.05 0.32
C ALA A 24 1.89 3.33 -0.42
N VAL A 25 3.13 3.40 -0.86
CA VAL A 25 3.67 4.42 -1.76
C VAL A 25 4.10 3.73 -3.05
N LEU A 26 3.73 4.33 -4.17
CA LEU A 26 3.88 3.82 -5.52
C LEU A 26 4.57 4.92 -6.33
N ASP A 27 5.81 4.69 -6.74
CA ASP A 27 6.60 5.61 -7.55
C ASP A 27 6.57 5.12 -9.00
N GLY A 28 5.89 5.85 -9.87
CA GLY A 28 5.70 5.49 -11.26
C GLY A 28 6.93 5.84 -12.11
N GLU A 29 7.40 4.89 -12.94
CA GLU A 29 8.55 5.12 -13.79
C GLU A 29 8.34 6.24 -14.83
N THR A 30 9.25 7.22 -14.84
CA THR A 30 9.17 8.41 -15.71
C THR A 30 9.72 8.20 -17.12
N SER A 31 10.52 7.16 -17.36
CA SER A 31 11.01 6.83 -18.71
C SER A 31 9.91 6.44 -19.70
N TRP A 32 8.67 6.24 -19.24
CA TRP A 32 7.51 5.97 -20.11
C TRP A 32 6.74 7.22 -20.54
N LEU A 33 7.13 8.41 -20.07
CA LEU A 33 6.43 9.67 -20.39
C LEU A 33 6.43 10.01 -21.89
N HIS A 34 7.42 9.53 -22.64
CA HIS A 34 7.65 9.87 -24.04
C HIS A 34 7.28 8.74 -25.01
N THR A 35 6.91 7.56 -24.51
CA THR A 35 6.64 6.38 -25.34
C THR A 35 5.18 6.24 -25.74
N TYR A 36 4.28 7.09 -25.23
CA TYR A 36 2.84 7.00 -25.51
C TYR A 36 2.29 8.26 -26.18
N HIS A 37 1.71 8.10 -27.36
CA HIS A 37 1.09 9.18 -28.17
C HIS A 37 -0.45 9.10 -28.23
N GLY A 38 -1.08 8.17 -27.50
CA GLY A 38 -2.54 8.05 -27.44
C GLY A 38 -3.20 9.05 -26.47
N PRO A 39 -4.54 9.11 -26.44
CA PRO A 39 -5.29 10.10 -25.66
C PRO A 39 -5.17 9.93 -24.13
N GLU A 40 -4.84 8.72 -23.66
CA GLU A 40 -4.57 8.44 -22.24
C GLU A 40 -3.18 7.81 -22.08
N PRO A 41 -2.17 8.56 -21.60
CA PRO A 41 -0.81 8.05 -21.42
C PRO A 41 -0.79 6.83 -20.51
N ARG A 42 -0.31 5.69 -21.02
CA ARG A 42 0.02 4.51 -20.20
C ARG A 42 1.46 4.64 -19.66
N ASP A 43 1.70 5.70 -18.90
CA ASP A 43 2.97 5.99 -18.25
C ASP A 43 3.08 5.28 -16.88
N GLY A 44 4.19 5.50 -16.16
CA GLY A 44 4.39 4.92 -14.82
C GLY A 44 3.32 5.36 -13.82
N GLY A 45 2.85 6.61 -13.93
CA GLY A 45 1.80 7.18 -13.09
C GLY A 45 0.43 6.57 -13.36
N TRP A 46 0.12 6.21 -14.60
CA TRP A 46 -1.04 5.39 -14.94
C TRP A 46 -0.96 4.03 -14.25
N TYR A 47 0.18 3.35 -14.32
CA TYR A 47 0.36 2.04 -13.68
C TYR A 47 0.26 2.16 -12.15
N ALA A 48 0.88 3.16 -11.55
CA ALA A 48 0.80 3.45 -10.12
C ALA A 48 -0.66 3.69 -9.67
N ARG A 49 -1.47 4.42 -10.46
CA ARG A 49 -2.92 4.61 -10.16
C ARG A 49 -3.69 3.29 -10.24
N ALA A 50 -3.47 2.52 -11.30
CA ALA A 50 -4.14 1.25 -11.52
C ALA A 50 -3.82 0.24 -10.42
N LEU A 51 -2.54 0.13 -10.03
CA LEU A 51 -2.07 -0.73 -8.96
C LEU A 51 -2.58 -0.25 -7.59
N GLY A 52 -2.52 1.05 -7.30
CA GLY A 52 -3.02 1.61 -6.04
C GLY A 52 -4.52 1.36 -5.83
N THR A 53 -5.31 1.45 -6.89
CA THR A 53 -6.74 1.11 -6.85
C THR A 53 -6.94 -0.36 -6.49
N ALA A 54 -6.17 -1.26 -7.10
CA ALA A 54 -6.24 -2.69 -6.81
C ALA A 54 -5.76 -3.06 -5.39
N LEU A 55 -4.82 -2.29 -4.83
CA LEU A 55 -4.28 -2.49 -3.48
C LEU A 55 -5.22 -2.01 -2.37
N THR A 56 -6.04 -0.99 -2.63
CA THR A 56 -6.97 -0.44 -1.62
C THR A 56 -7.91 -1.53 -1.06
N ALA A 57 -8.33 -2.47 -1.89
CA ALA A 57 -9.20 -3.58 -1.47
C ALA A 57 -8.48 -4.71 -0.71
N ARG A 58 -7.14 -4.72 -0.69
CA ARG A 58 -6.31 -5.87 -0.26
C ARG A 58 -5.35 -5.56 0.88
N LEU A 59 -5.05 -4.28 1.10
CA LEU A 59 -4.19 -3.82 2.20
C LEU A 59 -4.71 -4.07 3.64
N PRO A 60 -6.01 -4.29 3.96
CA PRO A 60 -6.41 -4.57 5.35
C PRO A 60 -6.14 -6.01 5.85
N GLY A 61 -5.37 -6.83 5.11
CA GLY A 61 -5.03 -8.19 5.50
C GLY A 61 -3.94 -8.26 6.58
N HIS A 62 -4.31 -8.28 7.86
CA HIS A 62 -3.36 -8.56 8.95
C HIS A 62 -2.64 -9.90 8.72
N GLY A 63 -1.31 -9.93 8.92
CA GLY A 63 -0.50 -11.15 8.86
C GLY A 63 -0.22 -11.71 7.46
N THR A 64 -0.70 -11.06 6.39
CA THR A 64 -0.37 -11.46 5.01
C THR A 64 0.97 -10.85 4.60
N ALA A 65 1.87 -11.66 4.06
CA ALA A 65 3.17 -11.18 3.58
C ALA A 65 3.00 -10.20 2.41
N LEU A 66 3.80 -9.13 2.39
CA LEU A 66 3.68 -8.06 1.40
C LEU A 66 3.78 -8.56 -0.05
N ASN A 67 4.66 -9.53 -0.31
CA ASN A 67 4.77 -10.13 -1.63
C ASN A 67 3.44 -10.77 -2.08
N VAL A 68 2.69 -11.42 -1.18
CA VAL A 68 1.38 -12.02 -1.49
C VAL A 68 0.33 -10.94 -1.76
N ILE A 69 0.37 -9.82 -1.02
CA ILE A 69 -0.53 -8.67 -1.23
C ILE A 69 -0.29 -8.04 -2.60
N LEU A 70 0.96 -8.00 -3.08
CA LEU A 70 1.35 -7.37 -4.33
C LEU A 70 1.20 -8.30 -5.56
N ASP A 71 1.47 -9.60 -5.42
CA ASP A 71 1.57 -10.53 -6.54
C ASP A 71 0.24 -10.64 -7.32
N ALA A 72 -0.88 -10.85 -6.61
CA ALA A 72 -2.18 -10.99 -7.24
C ALA A 72 -2.62 -9.70 -8.00
N PRO A 73 -2.55 -8.48 -7.40
CA PRO A 73 -2.79 -7.25 -8.13
C PRO A 73 -1.90 -7.05 -9.36
N ILE A 74 -0.61 -7.35 -9.26
CA ILE A 74 0.32 -7.21 -10.39
C ILE A 74 -0.09 -8.17 -11.52
N ALA A 75 -0.39 -9.43 -11.20
CA ALA A 75 -0.87 -10.40 -12.17
C ALA A 75 -2.20 -9.97 -12.81
N ASP A 76 -3.17 -9.51 -12.02
CA ASP A 76 -4.46 -9.00 -12.52
C ASP A 76 -4.26 -7.84 -13.51
N ARG A 77 -3.36 -6.90 -13.20
CA ARG A 77 -3.07 -5.76 -14.09
C ARG A 77 -2.34 -6.21 -15.35
N ARG A 78 -1.37 -7.12 -15.21
CA ARG A 78 -0.66 -7.72 -16.34
C ARG A 78 -1.63 -8.34 -17.32
N ASP A 79 -2.55 -9.17 -16.83
CA ASP A 79 -3.47 -9.91 -17.68
C ASP A 79 -4.56 -9.00 -18.26
N ALA A 80 -5.10 -8.06 -17.48
CA ALA A 80 -6.11 -7.12 -17.94
C ALA A 80 -5.62 -6.16 -19.03
N TYR A 81 -4.34 -5.77 -18.99
CA TYR A 81 -3.78 -4.78 -19.93
C TYR A 81 -2.74 -5.35 -20.91
N GLY A 82 -2.49 -6.66 -20.86
CA GLY A 82 -1.50 -7.33 -21.70
C GLY A 82 -0.07 -6.85 -21.46
N LEU A 83 0.27 -6.51 -20.21
CA LEU A 83 1.58 -5.96 -19.86
C LEU A 83 2.67 -7.03 -20.01
N LYS A 84 3.83 -6.63 -20.52
CA LYS A 84 4.98 -7.50 -20.76
C LYS A 84 6.19 -6.97 -19.98
N PRO A 85 7.02 -7.85 -19.39
CA PRO A 85 8.29 -7.44 -18.81
C PRO A 85 9.10 -6.63 -19.83
N ALA A 86 9.80 -5.59 -19.36
CA ALA A 86 10.59 -4.63 -20.16
C ALA A 86 9.83 -3.74 -21.16
N ASP A 87 8.66 -4.18 -21.65
CA ASP A 87 7.86 -3.46 -22.66
C ASP A 87 6.60 -2.81 -22.06
N SER A 88 6.59 -2.55 -20.76
CA SER A 88 5.42 -1.96 -20.09
C SER A 88 5.82 -0.99 -18.98
N PRO A 89 4.99 0.03 -18.72
CA PRO A 89 5.19 0.91 -17.59
C PRO A 89 5.22 0.10 -16.30
N TYR A 90 6.07 0.52 -15.37
CA TYR A 90 6.21 -0.10 -14.07
C TYR A 90 6.23 0.95 -12.96
N SER A 91 6.12 0.49 -11.72
CA SER A 91 6.19 1.34 -10.53
C SER A 91 6.93 0.60 -9.42
N THR A 92 7.79 1.33 -8.71
CA THR A 92 8.40 0.85 -7.47
C THR A 92 7.38 0.97 -6.35
N SER A 93 7.18 -0.11 -5.59
CA SER A 93 6.16 -0.18 -4.54
C SER A 93 6.79 -0.42 -3.18
N THR A 94 6.42 0.40 -2.19
CA THR A 94 6.72 0.16 -0.77
C THR A 94 5.43 0.20 0.02
N ALA A 95 5.21 -0.72 0.95
CA ALA A 95 4.05 -0.69 1.82
C ALA A 95 4.43 -0.99 3.27
N ALA A 96 3.72 -0.34 4.18
CA ALA A 96 3.79 -0.56 5.62
C ALA A 96 2.51 -1.28 6.08
N PRO A 97 2.64 -2.45 6.73
CA PRO A 97 1.49 -3.16 7.28
C PRO A 97 0.90 -2.38 8.48
N PRO A 98 -0.34 -2.73 8.91
CA PRO A 98 -0.88 -2.26 10.18
C PRO A 98 0.12 -2.49 11.30
N SER A 99 0.50 -1.39 11.97
CA SER A 99 1.14 -1.48 13.28
C SER A 99 0.14 -2.18 14.19
N THR A 100 0.39 -3.46 14.47
CA THR A 100 -0.24 -4.12 15.61
C THR A 100 0.13 -3.27 16.81
N GLY A 101 -0.81 -2.49 17.30
CA GLY A 101 -0.67 -1.77 18.55
C GLY A 101 -0.45 -2.81 19.64
N THR A 102 0.79 -3.21 19.86
CA THR A 102 1.22 -3.58 21.19
C THR A 102 1.17 -2.27 21.93
N CYS A 103 0.01 -1.95 22.51
CA CYS A 103 0.02 -1.16 23.72
C CYS A 103 1.03 -1.88 24.63
N LEU A 104 2.20 -1.27 24.82
CA LEU A 104 3.10 -1.65 25.90
C LEU A 104 2.26 -1.51 27.17
N SER A 105 1.69 -2.62 27.63
CA SER A 105 1.13 -2.70 28.97
C SER A 105 2.25 -2.32 29.91
N GLU A 106 2.10 -1.19 30.61
CA GLU A 106 3.01 -0.80 31.67
C GLU A 106 3.21 -1.99 32.63
N PRO A 107 4.45 -2.36 32.97
CA PRO A 107 4.67 -3.38 33.97
C PRO A 107 4.42 -2.79 35.36
N GLY A 108 3.30 -3.17 35.97
CA GLY A 108 3.21 -3.25 37.42
C GLY A 108 2.28 -2.25 38.11
N ALA A 109 1.08 -2.73 38.42
CA ALA A 109 0.47 -2.46 39.72
C ALA A 109 -0.16 -3.76 40.22
N THR A 110 0.64 -4.58 40.92
CA THR A 110 0.14 -5.64 41.80
C THR A 110 -0.64 -4.99 42.94
N SER A 111 -1.94 -4.80 42.77
CA SER A 111 -2.86 -4.68 43.91
C SER A 111 -3.34 -6.08 44.28
N ALA A 112 -2.66 -6.67 45.26
CA ALA A 112 -3.19 -7.81 45.99
C ALA A 112 -4.45 -7.38 46.75
N SER A 113 -5.57 -8.04 46.49
CA SER A 113 -6.72 -8.03 47.39
C SER A 113 -7.15 -9.46 47.65
N SER A 114 -6.89 -9.94 48.86
CA SER A 114 -7.32 -11.24 49.39
C SER A 114 -8.85 -11.39 49.39
N PRO A 115 -9.40 -12.62 49.24
CA PRO A 115 -10.75 -12.97 49.68
C PRO A 115 -10.70 -13.63 51.08
N PRO A 116 -11.81 -14.10 51.71
CA PRO A 116 -13.25 -13.83 51.55
C PRO A 116 -13.95 -13.51 52.90
N SER A 117 -15.26 -13.20 52.90
CA SER A 117 -16.12 -13.64 54.01
C SER A 117 -17.58 -13.81 53.57
N VAL A 118 -18.03 -15.06 53.65
CA VAL A 118 -19.43 -15.47 53.51
C VAL A 118 -20.10 -15.23 54.86
N ALA A 119 -21.12 -14.38 54.90
CA ALA A 119 -22.06 -14.32 56.01
C ALA A 119 -23.20 -15.32 55.76
N LYS A 120 -23.61 -15.97 56.84
CA LYS A 120 -24.59 -17.05 56.93
C LYS A 120 -26.02 -16.52 56.94
#